data_AF-A0A820E2D0-F1
#
_entry.id   AF-A0A820E2D0-F1
#
_cell.length_a   1.000
_cell.length_b   1.000
_cell.length_c   1.000
_cell.angle_alpha   90.00
_cell.angle_beta   90.00
_cell.angle_gamma   90.00
#
_symmetry.space_group_name_H-M   'P 1'
#
loop_
_entity.id
_entity.type
_entity.pdbx_description
1 polymer ?
#
loop_
_entity_poly.entity_id
_entity_poly.type
_entity_poly.pdbx_seq_one_letter_code
_entity_poly.pdbx_strand_id
1 'polypeptide(L)'
;TVAGGNNPGSQLNQLQYPFGIFLDDDSNLYITDSFNHRIVKWNYGYSVGQLVAGGNGLGDHKIIKWPENEVIAGGNGEGDQLNQLSYPNHFFIKNNKSIFIADGGNNRIVEWIIGDKQGIVRAGGNGAGHNLDQFYQPLSVIVDRLDNLYIADYDNNRIMRWLKNSKSGIVIIGEGAEDHGKDKLMRPTQILFDKNGNLW
;
A
#
# COMPACT_ATOMS: atom_id res chain seq x y z
N THR A 1 -22.50 7.63 9.02
CA THR A 1 -22.64 6.90 7.74
C THR A 1 -21.50 5.90 7.63
N VAL A 2 -21.72 4.74 7.02
CA VAL A 2 -20.71 3.67 6.87
C VAL A 2 -20.10 3.74 5.46
N ALA A 3 -18.76 3.73 5.34
CA ALA A 3 -18.08 3.66 4.05
C ALA A 3 -18.37 2.31 3.36
N GLY A 4 -18.64 2.33 2.06
CA GLY A 4 -18.86 1.11 1.26
C GLY A 4 -20.16 0.34 1.50
N GLY A 5 -21.13 0.89 2.24
CA GLY A 5 -22.36 0.20 2.66
C GLY A 5 -23.41 -0.12 1.56
N ASN A 6 -23.04 -0.10 0.28
CA ASN A 6 -23.97 -0.24 -0.86
C ASN A 6 -23.77 -1.54 -1.67
N ASN A 7 -23.57 -2.65 -0.97
CA ASN A 7 -23.17 -3.96 -1.52
C ASN A 7 -21.75 -3.98 -2.13
N PRO A 8 -21.15 -5.17 -2.28
CA PRO A 8 -19.86 -5.28 -2.94
C PRO A 8 -19.94 -4.82 -4.40
N GLY A 9 -18.94 -4.06 -4.83
CA GLY A 9 -18.91 -3.49 -6.17
C GLY A 9 -17.86 -2.40 -6.29
N SER A 10 -17.94 -1.65 -7.38
CA SER A 10 -16.87 -0.76 -7.81
C SER A 10 -17.26 0.70 -7.94
N GLN A 11 -18.51 1.04 -7.62
CA GLN A 11 -18.89 2.45 -7.48
C GLN A 11 -18.13 3.08 -6.32
N LEU A 12 -17.99 4.41 -6.30
CA LEU A 12 -17.26 5.14 -5.25
C LEU A 12 -17.95 5.09 -3.88
N ASN A 13 -19.16 4.55 -3.79
CA ASN A 13 -19.89 4.26 -2.56
C ASN A 13 -19.93 2.75 -2.23
N GLN A 14 -19.15 1.94 -2.94
CA GLN A 14 -19.00 0.49 -2.80
C GLN A 14 -17.52 0.11 -2.60
N LEU A 15 -17.29 -1.08 -2.06
CA LEU A 15 -15.95 -1.68 -1.88
C LEU A 15 -15.98 -3.12 -2.36
N GLN A 16 -14.83 -3.68 -2.71
CA GLN A 16 -14.65 -5.08 -3.10
C GLN A 16 -13.33 -5.61 -2.53
N TYR A 17 -13.45 -6.50 -1.53
CA TYR A 17 -12.33 -7.06 -0.75
C TYR A 17 -11.30 -6.00 -0.32
N PRO A 18 -11.66 -5.05 0.56
CA PRO A 18 -10.71 -4.10 1.08
C PRO A 18 -9.73 -4.77 2.07
N PHE A 19 -8.45 -4.40 2.03
CA PHE A 19 -7.39 -5.01 2.88
C PHE A 19 -6.83 -4.06 3.94
N GLY A 20 -6.92 -2.76 3.74
CA GLY A 20 -6.25 -1.75 4.57
C GLY A 20 -7.14 -0.55 4.83
N ILE A 21 -6.97 0.03 6.02
CA ILE A 21 -7.71 1.19 6.51
C ILE A 21 -6.75 2.15 7.20
N PHE A 22 -6.89 3.44 6.93
CA PHE A 22 -6.07 4.50 7.51
C PHE A 22 -6.92 5.75 7.82
N LEU A 23 -6.62 6.44 8.91
CA LEU A 23 -7.23 7.72 9.28
C LEU A 23 -6.15 8.80 9.27
N ASP A 24 -6.42 9.92 8.61
CA ASP A 24 -5.57 11.12 8.73
C ASP A 24 -5.96 11.98 9.95
N ASP A 25 -5.15 13.00 10.26
CA ASP A 25 -5.37 13.89 11.41
C ASP A 25 -6.69 14.69 11.30
N ASP A 26 -7.23 14.85 10.09
CA ASP A 26 -8.50 15.51 9.80
C ASP A 26 -9.70 14.54 9.88
N SER A 27 -9.49 13.32 10.40
CA SER A 27 -10.50 12.26 10.51
C SER A 27 -11.09 11.81 9.16
N ASN A 28 -10.36 11.98 8.07
CA ASN A 28 -10.72 11.37 6.81
C ASN A 28 -10.28 9.91 6.78
N LEU A 29 -11.16 9.06 6.25
CA LEU A 29 -10.98 7.63 6.17
C LEU A 29 -10.44 7.23 4.80
N TYR A 30 -9.34 6.50 4.76
CA TYR A 30 -8.78 5.94 3.54
C TYR A 30 -8.86 4.43 3.59
N ILE A 31 -9.29 3.81 2.49
CA ILE A 31 -9.46 2.37 2.37
C ILE A 31 -8.72 1.89 1.13
N THR A 32 -7.90 0.85 1.28
CA THR A 32 -7.37 0.10 0.12
C THR A 32 -8.42 -0.91 -0.33
N ASP A 33 -9.03 -0.63 -1.46
CA ASP A 33 -10.07 -1.43 -2.10
C ASP A 33 -9.41 -2.35 -3.12
N SER A 34 -8.69 -3.35 -2.60
CA SER A 34 -7.61 -4.05 -3.31
C SER A 34 -8.07 -4.81 -4.55
N PHE A 35 -9.27 -5.39 -4.55
CA PHE A 35 -9.79 -6.09 -5.73
C PHE A 35 -10.28 -5.12 -6.81
N ASN A 36 -10.65 -3.91 -6.44
CA ASN A 36 -10.89 -2.82 -7.38
C ASN A 36 -9.60 -2.06 -7.75
N HIS A 37 -8.44 -2.53 -7.29
CA HIS A 37 -7.12 -1.97 -7.57
C HIS A 37 -7.02 -0.47 -7.29
N ARG A 38 -7.59 -0.03 -6.16
CA ARG A 38 -7.68 1.39 -5.85
C ARG A 38 -7.58 1.69 -4.36
N ILE A 39 -7.30 2.95 -4.06
CA ILE A 39 -7.37 3.53 -2.72
C ILE A 39 -8.42 4.63 -2.76
N VAL A 40 -9.37 4.61 -1.81
CA VAL A 40 -10.50 5.55 -1.78
C VAL A 40 -10.54 6.26 -0.44
N LYS A 41 -10.74 7.58 -0.47
CA LYS A 41 -10.89 8.47 0.70
C LYS A 41 -12.36 8.81 0.92
N TRP A 42 -12.84 8.73 2.16
CA TRP A 42 -14.10 9.28 2.63
C TRP A 42 -13.83 10.39 3.63
N ASN A 43 -14.33 11.60 3.35
CA ASN A 43 -14.40 12.65 4.35
C ASN A 43 -15.46 12.33 5.40
N TYR A 44 -15.25 12.82 6.63
CA TYR A 44 -16.22 12.65 7.70
C TYR A 44 -17.61 13.16 7.28
N GLY A 45 -18.63 12.29 7.41
CA GLY A 45 -20.01 12.59 7.03
C GLY A 45 -20.38 12.32 5.57
N TYR A 46 -19.42 12.01 4.69
CA TYR A 46 -19.69 11.76 3.26
C TYR A 46 -20.18 10.31 3.04
N SER A 47 -21.09 10.10 2.10
CA SER A 47 -21.61 8.77 1.71
C SER A 47 -20.93 8.17 0.48
N VAL A 48 -20.18 8.98 -0.26
CA VAL A 48 -19.45 8.62 -1.48
C VAL A 48 -17.98 8.95 -1.27
N GLY A 49 -17.11 8.02 -1.62
CA GLY A 49 -15.68 8.17 -1.53
C GLY A 49 -15.09 8.91 -2.73
N GLN A 50 -13.81 9.25 -2.62
CA GLN A 50 -13.02 9.92 -3.63
C GLN A 50 -11.83 9.03 -3.97
N LEU A 51 -11.57 8.81 -5.26
CA LEU A 51 -10.44 8.01 -5.70
C LEU A 51 -9.13 8.75 -5.37
N VAL A 52 -8.23 8.10 -4.62
CA VAL A 52 -6.93 8.64 -4.20
C VAL A 52 -5.82 8.11 -5.10
N ALA A 53 -5.78 6.79 -5.30
CA ALA A 53 -4.78 6.11 -6.11
C ALA A 53 -5.37 4.88 -6.81
N GLY A 54 -4.74 4.43 -7.89
CA GLY A 54 -5.24 3.34 -8.72
C GLY A 54 -6.51 3.71 -9.48
N GLY A 55 -7.32 2.71 -9.82
CA GLY A 55 -8.50 2.85 -10.69
C GLY A 55 -8.21 2.58 -12.18
N ASN A 56 -9.28 2.24 -12.92
CA ASN A 56 -9.30 1.70 -14.30
C ASN A 56 -9.09 0.15 -14.43
N GLY A 57 -9.43 -0.62 -13.39
CA GLY A 57 -9.57 -2.09 -13.41
C GLY A 57 -11.03 -2.52 -13.37
N LEU A 58 -11.36 -3.82 -13.17
CA LEU A 58 -12.75 -4.34 -13.14
C LEU A 58 -13.66 -3.50 -12.22
N GLY A 59 -14.34 -2.49 -12.78
CA GLY A 59 -15.17 -1.59 -12.00
C GLY A 59 -15.10 -0.08 -12.22
N ASP A 60 -14.74 0.40 -13.42
CA ASP A 60 -14.54 1.82 -13.72
C ASP A 60 -15.65 2.78 -13.27
N HIS A 61 -15.27 3.74 -12.43
CA HIS A 61 -15.95 5.04 -12.37
C HIS A 61 -14.89 6.14 -12.47
N LYS A 62 -15.16 7.08 -13.39
CA LYS A 62 -14.34 8.26 -13.71
C LYS A 62 -13.77 8.91 -12.45
N ILE A 63 -12.47 9.16 -12.52
CA ILE A 63 -11.60 9.74 -11.49
C ILE A 63 -12.22 11.02 -10.90
N ILE A 64 -12.49 11.02 -9.58
CA ILE A 64 -12.83 12.21 -8.76
C ILE A 64 -11.76 12.46 -7.67
N LYS A 65 -10.51 12.76 -8.06
CA LYS A 65 -9.92 14.10 -8.01
C LYS A 65 -10.13 15.01 -6.72
N TRP A 66 -9.08 15.23 -5.87
CA TRP A 66 -8.94 16.37 -4.89
C TRP A 66 -7.48 16.64 -4.42
N PRO A 67 -7.06 17.88 -4.07
CA PRO A 67 -7.70 19.18 -4.31
C PRO A 67 -7.41 19.60 -5.76
N GLU A 68 -8.44 19.93 -6.52
CA GLU A 68 -8.31 20.07 -7.98
C GLU A 68 -7.57 18.92 -8.64
N ASN A 69 -7.97 17.75 -8.20
CA ASN A 69 -8.48 16.91 -9.23
C ASN A 69 -7.34 16.14 -9.94
N GLU A 70 -6.49 15.42 -9.22
CA GLU A 70 -5.48 14.55 -9.83
C GLU A 70 -5.42 13.18 -9.15
N VAL A 71 -5.19 12.13 -9.93
CA VAL A 71 -4.80 10.82 -9.39
C VAL A 71 -3.43 10.99 -8.76
N ILE A 72 -3.29 10.57 -7.50
CA ILE A 72 -2.04 10.76 -6.77
C ILE A 72 -1.02 9.67 -7.09
N ALA A 73 -1.47 8.47 -7.47
CA ALA A 73 -0.63 7.37 -7.94
C ALA A 73 -1.41 6.39 -8.81
N GLY A 74 -0.79 5.84 -9.85
CA GLY A 74 -1.43 4.93 -10.81
C GLY A 74 -2.38 5.63 -11.78
N GLY A 75 -3.58 5.06 -11.98
CA GLY A 75 -4.64 5.63 -12.84
C GLY A 75 -4.50 5.34 -14.34
N ASN A 76 -3.46 4.60 -14.74
CA ASN A 76 -3.20 4.23 -16.14
C ASN A 76 -3.49 2.75 -16.42
N GLY A 77 -4.48 2.19 -15.72
CA GLY A 77 -4.81 0.76 -15.76
C GLY A 77 -3.90 -0.09 -14.87
N GLU A 78 -4.25 -1.37 -14.76
CA GLU A 78 -3.43 -2.38 -14.09
C GLU A 78 -2.15 -2.67 -14.91
N GLY A 79 -1.01 -2.76 -14.23
CA GLY A 79 0.25 -3.19 -14.85
C GLY A 79 1.46 -2.94 -13.98
N ASP A 80 2.64 -3.18 -14.53
CA ASP A 80 3.94 -3.13 -13.85
C ASP A 80 4.78 -1.88 -14.21
N GLN A 81 4.28 -1.03 -15.11
CA GLN A 81 4.94 0.23 -15.43
C GLN A 81 4.99 1.15 -14.20
N LEU A 82 5.91 2.11 -14.19
CA LEU A 82 6.08 3.04 -13.05
C LEU A 82 4.89 3.98 -12.86
N ASN A 83 4.03 4.12 -13.87
CA ASN A 83 2.79 4.87 -13.80
C ASN A 83 1.54 3.99 -13.57
N GLN A 84 1.74 2.70 -13.26
CA GLN A 84 0.69 1.70 -13.04
C GLN A 84 0.86 0.99 -11.68
N LEU A 85 -0.20 0.35 -11.21
CA LEU A 85 -0.22 -0.47 -10.00
C LEU A 85 -0.91 -1.80 -10.34
N SER A 86 -0.58 -2.87 -9.61
CA SER A 86 -1.28 -4.16 -9.68
C SER A 86 -1.47 -4.71 -8.26
N TYR A 87 -2.73 -4.99 -7.91
CA TYR A 87 -3.17 -5.38 -6.56
C TYR A 87 -2.48 -4.61 -5.41
N PRO A 88 -2.66 -3.28 -5.30
CA PRO A 88 -2.12 -2.52 -4.16
C PRO A 88 -2.81 -2.94 -2.86
N ASN A 89 -2.01 -3.30 -1.84
CA ASN A 89 -2.51 -3.87 -0.59
C ASN A 89 -2.64 -2.82 0.53
N HIS A 90 -1.64 -1.95 0.67
CA HIS A 90 -1.60 -0.92 1.71
C HIS A 90 -0.78 0.28 1.23
N PHE A 91 -0.87 1.39 1.95
CA PHE A 91 -0.06 2.57 1.71
C PHE A 91 0.28 3.32 3.01
N PHE A 92 1.30 4.18 2.93
CA PHE A 92 1.70 5.07 4.02
C PHE A 92 1.91 6.48 3.46
N ILE A 93 1.27 7.48 4.08
CA ILE A 93 1.45 8.88 3.70
C ILE A 93 2.60 9.47 4.51
N LYS A 94 3.59 10.01 3.82
CA LYS A 94 4.73 10.67 4.43
C LYS A 94 4.60 12.18 4.30
N ASN A 95 4.44 12.85 5.44
CA ASN A 95 4.45 14.31 5.59
C ASN A 95 3.49 15.05 4.63
N ASN A 96 2.39 14.42 4.20
CA ASN A 96 1.45 14.94 3.19
C ASN A 96 2.12 15.34 1.84
N LYS A 97 3.29 14.75 1.53
CA LYS A 97 4.08 15.07 0.33
C LYS A 97 4.35 13.87 -0.56
N SER A 98 4.31 12.67 -0.02
CA SER A 98 4.40 11.44 -0.80
C SER A 98 3.58 10.32 -0.18
N ILE A 99 3.24 9.34 -1.01
CA ILE A 99 2.58 8.11 -0.63
C ILE A 99 3.49 6.92 -0.99
N PHE A 100 3.74 6.06 -0.03
CA PHE A 100 4.40 4.77 -0.24
C PHE A 100 3.33 3.71 -0.40
N ILE A 101 3.39 2.89 -1.43
CA ILE A 101 2.37 1.90 -1.76
C ILE A 101 3.04 0.52 -1.80
N ALA A 102 2.45 -0.44 -1.08
CA ALA A 102 2.73 -1.85 -1.25
C ALA A 102 1.99 -2.36 -2.50
N ASP A 103 2.69 -2.33 -3.62
CA ASP A 103 2.19 -2.71 -4.94
C ASP A 103 2.35 -4.23 -5.09
N GLY A 104 1.42 -4.96 -4.44
CA GLY A 104 1.54 -6.37 -4.11
C GLY A 104 1.67 -7.29 -5.31
N GLY A 105 0.87 -7.04 -6.35
CA GLY A 105 0.92 -7.81 -7.60
C GLY A 105 2.26 -7.67 -8.31
N ASN A 106 2.94 -6.53 -8.13
CA ASN A 106 4.25 -6.24 -8.71
C ASN A 106 5.42 -6.52 -7.76
N ASN A 107 5.18 -7.06 -6.55
CA ASN A 107 6.20 -7.42 -5.56
C ASN A 107 7.19 -6.28 -5.26
N ARG A 108 6.67 -5.05 -5.11
CA ARG A 108 7.49 -3.85 -4.91
C ARG A 108 6.83 -2.84 -3.97
N ILE A 109 7.67 -1.99 -3.39
CA ILE A 109 7.22 -0.76 -2.74
C ILE A 109 7.53 0.43 -3.65
N VAL A 110 6.51 1.22 -3.95
CA VAL A 110 6.63 2.43 -4.78
C VAL A 110 6.35 3.66 -3.95
N GLU A 111 7.23 4.66 -3.99
CA GLU A 111 6.93 6.01 -3.51
C GLU A 111 6.42 6.86 -4.68
N TRP A 112 5.31 7.55 -4.46
CA TRP A 112 4.78 8.54 -5.37
C TRP A 112 4.75 9.90 -4.70
N ILE A 113 5.44 10.87 -5.28
CA ILE A 113 5.44 12.25 -4.79
C ILE A 113 4.19 12.94 -5.35
N ILE A 114 3.46 13.69 -4.52
CA ILE A 114 2.23 14.36 -4.95
C ILE A 114 2.55 15.26 -6.18
N GLY A 115 1.82 15.04 -7.28
CA GLY A 115 1.98 15.77 -8.54
C GLY A 115 2.87 15.07 -9.58
N ASP A 116 3.61 14.03 -9.21
CA ASP A 116 4.41 13.26 -10.18
C ASP A 116 3.51 12.37 -11.05
N LYS A 117 3.98 12.03 -12.26
CA LYS A 117 3.25 11.16 -13.21
C LYS A 117 3.60 9.68 -13.10
N GLN A 118 4.64 9.35 -12.34
CA GLN A 118 5.14 8.00 -12.16
C GLN A 118 5.75 7.87 -10.77
N GLY A 119 5.70 6.67 -10.22
CA GLY A 119 6.33 6.34 -8.95
C GLY A 119 7.81 5.99 -9.08
N ILE A 120 8.47 5.93 -7.93
CA ILE A 120 9.86 5.54 -7.76
C ILE A 120 9.88 4.25 -6.94
N VAL A 121 10.46 3.18 -7.48
CA VAL A 121 10.66 1.94 -6.72
C VAL A 121 11.65 2.20 -5.60
N ARG A 122 11.21 2.01 -4.35
CA ARG A 122 12.02 2.21 -3.14
C ARG A 122 12.53 0.91 -2.54
N ALA A 123 11.84 -0.20 -2.79
CA ALA A 123 12.24 -1.54 -2.38
C ALA A 123 11.59 -2.60 -3.28
N GLY A 124 12.25 -3.75 -3.44
CA GLY A 124 11.75 -4.86 -4.26
C GLY A 124 11.75 -4.56 -5.76
N GLY A 125 10.82 -5.20 -6.49
CA GLY A 125 10.70 -5.06 -7.95
C GLY A 125 11.64 -5.97 -8.76
N ASN A 126 12.39 -6.85 -8.12
CA ASN A 126 13.28 -7.82 -8.76
C ASN A 126 12.59 -9.19 -8.96
N GLY A 127 11.28 -9.18 -9.17
CA GLY A 127 10.44 -10.38 -9.24
C GLY A 127 10.03 -10.94 -7.87
N ALA A 128 9.10 -11.90 -7.90
CA ALA A 128 8.68 -12.62 -6.70
C ALA A 128 9.79 -13.55 -6.21
N GLY A 129 10.12 -13.52 -4.92
CA GLY A 129 11.13 -14.42 -4.35
C GLY A 129 11.52 -14.09 -2.91
N HIS A 130 12.45 -14.88 -2.37
CA HIS A 130 12.89 -14.82 -0.97
C HIS A 130 14.25 -14.15 -0.77
N ASN A 131 14.92 -13.72 -1.86
CA ASN A 131 16.17 -12.98 -1.75
C ASN A 131 15.97 -11.66 -0.99
N LEU A 132 17.05 -11.08 -0.48
CA LEU A 132 17.00 -9.84 0.30
C LEU A 132 16.61 -8.61 -0.54
N ASP A 133 16.64 -8.72 -1.87
CA ASP A 133 16.22 -7.69 -2.83
C ASP A 133 14.86 -8.01 -3.49
N GLN A 134 14.17 -9.05 -3.03
CA GLN A 134 12.87 -9.53 -3.54
C GLN A 134 11.80 -9.54 -2.46
N PHE A 135 10.54 -9.52 -2.88
CA PHE A 135 9.35 -9.72 -2.04
C PHE A 135 8.44 -10.77 -2.64
N TYR A 136 7.47 -11.26 -1.86
CA TYR A 136 6.35 -12.03 -2.36
C TYR A 136 5.04 -11.53 -1.74
N GLN A 137 4.26 -10.83 -2.56
CA GLN A 137 3.01 -10.15 -2.18
C GLN A 137 3.15 -9.25 -0.94
N PRO A 138 3.99 -8.19 -0.96
CA PRO A 138 4.10 -7.31 0.19
C PRO A 138 2.72 -6.72 0.53
N LEU A 139 2.28 -6.85 1.79
CA LEU A 139 0.97 -6.38 2.21
C LEU A 139 1.01 -4.99 2.81
N SER A 140 2.05 -4.66 3.59
CA SER A 140 2.12 -3.39 4.30
C SER A 140 3.51 -2.76 4.22
N VAL A 141 3.53 -1.44 4.28
CA VAL A 141 4.74 -0.63 4.37
C VAL A 141 4.50 0.56 5.30
N ILE A 142 5.49 0.84 6.15
CA ILE A 142 5.60 2.08 6.93
C ILE A 142 7.02 2.63 6.80
N VAL A 143 7.17 3.94 7.04
CA VAL A 143 8.45 4.64 6.88
C VAL A 143 8.82 5.33 8.19
N ASP A 144 10.05 5.12 8.67
CA ASP A 144 10.55 5.80 9.87
C ASP A 144 11.09 7.21 9.56
N ARG A 145 11.49 7.93 10.61
CA ARG A 145 12.02 9.31 10.50
C ARG A 145 13.36 9.41 9.76
N LEU A 146 14.04 8.30 9.52
CA LEU A 146 15.29 8.21 8.77
C LEU A 146 15.07 7.75 7.31
N ASP A 147 13.82 7.64 6.89
CA ASP A 147 13.39 7.10 5.59
C ASP A 147 13.72 5.62 5.39
N ASN A 148 13.86 4.85 6.47
CA ASN A 148 13.89 3.40 6.34
C ASN A 148 12.48 2.87 6.19
N LEU A 149 12.33 1.91 5.29
CA LEU A 149 11.07 1.22 5.06
C LEU A 149 11.02 -0.02 5.94
N TYR A 150 9.85 -0.30 6.50
CA TYR A 150 9.51 -1.57 7.14
C TYR A 150 8.40 -2.17 6.31
N ILE A 151 8.53 -3.44 5.93
CA ILE A 151 7.65 -4.10 4.97
C ILE A 151 7.19 -5.44 5.56
N ALA A 152 5.89 -5.67 5.53
CA ALA A 152 5.30 -6.99 5.75
C ALA A 152 5.36 -7.78 4.44
N ASP A 153 6.35 -8.66 4.32
CA ASP A 153 6.56 -9.52 3.16
C ASP A 153 5.78 -10.83 3.38
N TYR A 154 4.49 -10.75 3.03
CA TYR A 154 3.43 -11.61 3.55
C TYR A 154 3.63 -13.09 3.22
N ASP A 155 3.78 -13.46 1.94
CA ASP A 155 3.91 -14.87 1.59
C ASP A 155 5.30 -15.43 1.92
N ASN A 156 6.29 -14.55 2.15
CA ASN A 156 7.58 -14.92 2.71
C ASN A 156 7.61 -14.99 4.25
N ASN A 157 6.48 -14.74 4.92
CA ASN A 157 6.33 -14.83 6.38
C ASN A 157 7.35 -14.01 7.18
N ARG A 158 7.75 -12.85 6.68
CA ARG A 158 8.82 -12.04 7.29
C ARG A 158 8.51 -10.55 7.32
N ILE A 159 9.11 -9.84 8.26
CA ILE A 159 9.22 -8.37 8.21
C ILE A 159 10.62 -8.00 7.75
N MET A 160 10.69 -7.16 6.73
CA MET A 160 11.95 -6.63 6.23
C MET A 160 12.09 -5.16 6.58
N ARG A 161 13.31 -4.75 6.93
CA ARG A 161 13.72 -3.35 7.00
C ARG A 161 14.61 -3.03 5.79
N TRP A 162 14.25 -2.01 5.04
CA TRP A 162 15.05 -1.48 3.94
C TRP A 162 15.62 -0.13 4.32
N LEU A 163 16.95 -0.03 4.40
CA LEU A 163 17.58 1.25 4.67
C LEU A 163 17.43 2.19 3.45
N LYS A 164 17.35 3.49 3.72
CA LYS A 164 17.27 4.49 2.66
C LYS A 164 18.39 4.29 1.63
N ASN A 165 18.01 4.23 0.35
CA ASN A 165 18.90 4.02 -0.81
C ASN A 165 19.58 2.64 -0.91
N SER A 166 19.27 1.69 -0.04
CA SER A 166 19.77 0.31 -0.17
C SER A 166 19.15 -0.43 -1.36
N LYS A 167 19.90 -1.36 -1.94
CA LYS A 167 19.42 -2.25 -3.01
C LYS A 167 18.79 -3.54 -2.49
N SER A 168 18.99 -3.85 -1.22
CA SER A 168 18.41 -5.00 -0.53
C SER A 168 18.00 -4.61 0.89
N GLY A 169 17.06 -5.37 1.44
CA GLY A 169 16.61 -5.26 2.82
C GLY A 169 17.37 -6.16 3.78
N ILE A 170 16.97 -6.06 5.04
CA ILE A 170 17.44 -6.86 6.16
C ILE A 170 16.19 -7.50 6.77
N VAL A 171 16.19 -8.80 6.97
CA VAL A 171 15.13 -9.47 7.71
C VAL A 171 15.25 -9.09 9.19
N ILE A 172 14.19 -8.54 9.77
CA ILE A 172 14.18 -8.11 11.18
C ILE A 172 13.29 -8.98 12.07
N ILE A 173 12.28 -9.64 11.51
CA ILE A 173 11.42 -10.61 12.19
C ILE A 173 11.01 -11.69 11.19
N GLY A 174 10.94 -12.94 11.65
CA GLY A 174 10.68 -14.12 10.82
C GLY A 174 11.96 -14.64 10.18
N GLU A 175 11.99 -15.93 9.91
CA GLU A 175 13.02 -16.57 9.10
C GLU A 175 12.40 -16.78 7.71
N GLY A 176 13.16 -16.58 6.64
CA GLY A 176 12.66 -16.83 5.27
C GLY A 176 12.14 -18.27 5.11
N ALA A 177 11.64 -18.63 3.92
CA ALA A 177 10.87 -19.85 3.66
C ALA A 177 11.46 -21.22 4.12
N GLU A 178 12.68 -21.26 4.69
CA GLU A 178 13.34 -22.44 5.23
C GLU A 178 13.83 -22.21 6.68
N ASP A 179 12.94 -22.32 7.68
CA ASP A 179 13.13 -23.06 8.96
C ASP A 179 11.86 -22.91 9.84
N HIS A 180 11.57 -23.90 10.66
CA HIS A 180 10.32 -24.04 11.42
C HIS A 180 10.50 -23.78 12.93
N GLY A 181 11.30 -22.78 13.31
CA GLY A 181 11.62 -22.38 14.69
C GLY A 181 10.49 -21.67 15.47
N LYS A 182 10.80 -21.20 16.70
CA LYS A 182 9.82 -20.68 17.68
C LYS A 182 9.44 -19.20 17.53
N ASP A 183 10.07 -18.46 16.62
CA ASP A 183 9.83 -17.03 16.37
C ASP A 183 9.02 -16.78 15.09
N LYS A 184 8.01 -17.62 14.85
CA LYS A 184 7.20 -17.60 13.61
C LYS A 184 6.29 -16.39 13.53
N LEU A 185 6.53 -15.57 12.51
CA LEU A 185 5.44 -14.86 11.86
C LEU A 185 4.76 -15.80 10.87
N MET A 186 3.44 -15.69 10.78
CA MET A 186 2.67 -16.30 9.71
C MET A 186 1.95 -15.18 9.01
N ARG A 187 2.30 -14.95 7.74
CA ARG A 187 1.56 -14.05 6.86
C ARG A 187 1.31 -12.68 7.49
N PRO A 188 2.38 -11.95 7.86
CA PRO A 188 2.23 -10.63 8.47
C PRO A 188 1.44 -9.73 7.53
N THR A 189 0.39 -9.10 8.03
CA THR A 189 -0.55 -8.33 7.22
C THR A 189 -0.33 -6.84 7.34
N GLN A 190 -0.24 -6.33 8.56
CA GLN A 190 -0.09 -4.92 8.86
C GLN A 190 1.04 -4.73 9.86
N ILE A 191 1.74 -3.61 9.70
CA ILE A 191 2.76 -3.14 10.62
C ILE A 191 2.50 -1.69 10.97
N LEU A 192 2.79 -1.30 12.21
CA LEU A 192 2.65 0.08 12.68
C LEU A 192 3.71 0.45 13.71
N PHE A 193 4.02 1.74 13.81
CA PHE A 193 4.79 2.26 14.92
C PHE A 193 3.85 2.77 16.02
N ASP A 194 4.13 2.40 17.27
CA ASP A 194 3.52 3.10 18.40
C ASP A 194 4.15 4.48 18.63
N LYS A 195 3.59 5.25 19.56
CA LYS A 195 4.09 6.58 19.94
C LYS A 195 5.53 6.60 20.47
N ASN A 196 6.05 5.46 20.90
CA ASN A 196 7.43 5.31 21.39
C ASN A 196 8.39 4.88 20.28
N GLY A 197 7.88 4.59 19.07
CA GLY A 197 8.65 4.11 17.93
C GLY A 197 8.88 2.60 17.93
N ASN A 198 8.14 1.83 18.73
CA ASN A 198 8.20 0.37 18.66
C ASN A 198 7.36 -0.12 17.48
N LEU A 199 7.86 -1.13 16.78
CA LEU A 199 7.16 -1.81 15.69
C LEU A 199 6.19 -2.86 16.25
N TRP A 200 4.95 -2.83 15.79
CA TRP A 200 3.88 -3.78 16.12
C TRP A 200 3.33 -4.41 14.84
#